data_AF-A0A951CBK4-F1
#
_entry.id   AF-A0A951CBK4-F1
#
_cell.length_a   1.000
_cell.length_b   1.000
_cell.length_c   1.000
_cell.angle_alpha   90.00
_cell.angle_beta   90.00
_cell.angle_gamma   90.00
#
_symmetry.space_group_name_H-M   'P 1'
#
loop_
_entity.id
_entity.type
_entity.pdbx_description
1 polymer ?
#
loop_
_entity_poly.entity_id
_entity_poly.type
_entity_poly.pdbx_seq_one_letter_code
_entity_poly.pdbx_strand_id
1 'polypeptide(L)'
;MPKLDSEDRPEKHGSGRKVVLIYLVVLGCSTTFFFLGGFLVRNPNAPSYLRATIESRLKSKPSVAPETAADYLELSRQNPADLSPEQRLIARDLANLSAQVSQLQERLNAAAAAVKAELPRLNTAEALAAYDRLKDQATKLVTVAGQQKALFDGLADRVAQQLQTRGLSADLARQVAMLFCQRLNAETAVDHAVKLQRFASELLATAELLAETPGEWSASPTGQIHSKDPKLEQEYTEHRARLTEANRLIGDW
;
A
#
# COMPACT_ATOMS: atom_id res chain seq x y z
N MET A 1 -38.38 -22.73 -56.94
CA MET A 1 -38.27 -21.43 -56.26
C MET A 1 -36.80 -21.09 -56.05
N PRO A 2 -36.35 -19.85 -56.32
CA PRO A 2 -34.94 -19.43 -56.32
C PRO A 2 -34.48 -18.81 -55.00
N LYS A 3 -33.18 -18.47 -55.00
CA LYS A 3 -32.22 -18.00 -53.98
C LYS A 3 -32.47 -16.64 -53.29
N LEU A 4 -31.85 -16.52 -52.10
CA LEU A 4 -31.16 -15.39 -51.44
C LEU A 4 -31.93 -14.05 -51.24
N ASP A 5 -32.03 -13.55 -50.00
CA ASP A 5 -30.99 -12.69 -49.42
C ASP A 5 -31.22 -12.37 -47.92
N SER A 6 -30.09 -12.05 -47.30
CA SER A 6 -29.72 -11.73 -45.91
C SER A 6 -30.39 -10.51 -45.27
N GLU A 7 -30.66 -10.61 -43.96
CA GLU A 7 -30.80 -9.46 -43.06
C GLU A 7 -29.91 -9.63 -41.83
N ASP A 8 -29.29 -8.51 -41.45
CA ASP A 8 -28.03 -8.32 -40.77
C ASP A 8 -28.22 -8.12 -39.25
N ARG A 9 -27.43 -8.81 -38.42
CA ARG A 9 -27.19 -8.42 -37.01
C ARG A 9 -25.75 -8.76 -36.61
N PRO A 10 -24.97 -7.78 -36.13
CA PRO A 10 -23.55 -7.97 -35.87
C PRO A 10 -23.26 -8.72 -34.57
N GLU A 11 -22.31 -9.65 -34.69
CA GLU A 11 -21.62 -10.35 -33.63
C GLU A 11 -21.00 -9.40 -32.60
N LYS A 12 -21.24 -9.67 -31.31
CA LYS A 12 -20.50 -9.07 -30.19
C LYS A 12 -19.68 -10.15 -29.49
N HIS A 13 -18.58 -10.56 -30.09
CA HIS A 13 -17.55 -11.34 -29.40
C HIS A 13 -16.16 -10.88 -29.85
N GLY A 14 -15.45 -10.09 -29.02
CA GLY A 14 -14.09 -9.70 -29.39
C GLY A 14 -13.35 -8.64 -28.55
N SER A 15 -13.81 -8.30 -27.33
CA SER A 15 -13.19 -7.24 -26.52
C SER A 15 -12.25 -7.76 -25.42
N GLY A 16 -12.58 -8.85 -24.72
CA GLY A 16 -11.81 -9.31 -23.56
C GLY A 16 -10.42 -9.89 -23.87
N ARG A 17 -10.28 -10.62 -24.99
CA ARG A 17 -9.00 -11.26 -25.37
C ARG A 17 -7.94 -10.25 -25.83
N LYS A 18 -8.33 -9.11 -26.40
CA LYS A 18 -7.39 -8.09 -26.87
C LYS A 18 -6.75 -7.33 -25.72
N VAL A 19 -7.50 -7.07 -24.63
CA VAL A 19 -6.98 -6.35 -23.45
C VAL A 19 -5.93 -7.19 -22.71
N VAL A 20 -6.19 -8.49 -22.50
CA VAL A 20 -5.23 -9.40 -21.83
C VAL A 20 -3.94 -9.56 -22.63
N LEU A 21 -4.02 -9.60 -23.96
CA LEU A 21 -2.84 -9.69 -24.82
C LEU A 21 -1.98 -8.42 -24.76
N ILE A 22 -2.60 -7.24 -24.66
CA ILE A 22 -1.89 -5.96 -24.50
C ILE A 22 -1.17 -5.91 -23.14
N TYR A 23 -1.82 -6.34 -22.05
CA TYR A 23 -1.18 -6.41 -20.73
C TYR A 23 0.03 -7.35 -20.69
N LEU A 24 -0.03 -8.50 -21.36
CA LEU A 24 1.10 -9.45 -21.45
C LEU A 24 2.26 -8.90 -22.32
N VAL A 25 1.97 -8.17 -23.40
CA VAL A 25 3.00 -7.53 -24.22
C VAL A 25 3.67 -6.36 -23.46
N VAL A 26 2.90 -5.56 -22.72
CA VAL A 26 3.43 -4.44 -21.93
C VAL A 26 4.26 -4.95 -20.74
N LEU A 27 3.82 -5.98 -20.02
CA LEU A 27 4.62 -6.59 -18.96
C LEU A 27 5.87 -7.31 -19.51
N GLY A 28 5.75 -8.05 -20.62
CA GLY A 28 6.87 -8.80 -21.22
C GLY A 28 7.94 -7.90 -21.87
N CYS A 29 7.55 -6.75 -22.44
CA CYS A 29 8.51 -5.77 -22.95
C CYS A 29 9.20 -5.00 -21.82
N SER A 30 8.50 -4.71 -20.70
CA SER A 30 9.11 -3.97 -19.60
C SER A 30 10.28 -4.72 -18.95
N THR A 31 10.14 -6.04 -18.70
CA THR A 31 11.20 -6.83 -18.06
C THR A 31 12.40 -7.04 -18.98
N THR A 32 12.18 -7.27 -20.28
CA THR A 32 13.27 -7.45 -21.25
C THR A 32 14.11 -6.19 -21.46
N PHE A 33 13.52 -4.99 -21.43
CA PHE A 33 14.27 -3.73 -21.53
C PHE A 33 15.18 -3.47 -20.30
N PHE A 34 14.75 -3.84 -19.09
CA PHE A 34 15.58 -3.67 -17.88
C PHE A 34 16.79 -4.62 -17.86
N PHE A 35 16.64 -5.85 -18.34
CA PHE A 35 17.76 -6.81 -18.39
C PHE A 35 18.76 -6.51 -19.53
N LEU A 36 18.30 -6.06 -20.70
CA LEU A 36 19.19 -5.73 -21.82
C LEU A 36 19.99 -4.44 -21.58
N GLY A 37 19.36 -3.42 -20.97
CA GLY A 37 20.04 -2.17 -20.60
C GLY A 37 21.10 -2.36 -19.52
N GLY A 38 20.79 -3.15 -18.48
CA GLY A 38 21.75 -3.46 -17.41
C GLY A 38 22.93 -4.31 -17.86
N PHE A 39 22.72 -5.24 -18.80
CA PHE A 39 23.78 -6.11 -19.33
C PHE A 39 24.77 -5.37 -20.25
N LEU A 40 24.31 -4.39 -21.03
CA LEU A 40 25.17 -3.59 -21.92
C LEU A 40 26.01 -2.54 -21.19
N VAL A 41 25.50 -1.98 -20.08
CA VAL A 41 26.21 -0.95 -19.29
C VAL A 41 27.34 -1.57 -18.44
N ARG A 42 27.19 -2.83 -17.99
CA ARG A 42 28.19 -3.52 -17.15
C ARG A 42 29.24 -4.33 -17.91
N ASN A 43 29.13 -4.49 -19.23
CA ASN A 43 30.10 -5.25 -20.01
C ASN A 43 31.24 -4.33 -20.53
N PRO A 44 32.48 -4.48 -20.05
CA PRO A 44 33.62 -3.66 -20.49
C PRO A 44 34.00 -3.90 -21.96
N ASN A 45 33.50 -4.97 -22.60
CA ASN A 45 33.76 -5.31 -24.00
C ASN A 45 32.64 -4.85 -24.97
N ALA A 46 31.69 -4.03 -24.51
CA ALA A 46 30.65 -3.50 -25.38
C ALA A 46 31.23 -2.53 -26.43
N PRO A 47 30.92 -2.68 -27.72
CA PRO A 47 31.42 -1.81 -28.78
C PRO A 47 31.14 -0.32 -28.51
N SER A 48 32.16 0.53 -28.67
CA SER A 48 32.10 1.97 -28.35
C SER A 48 30.99 2.72 -29.09
N TYR A 49 30.62 2.30 -30.30
CA TYR A 49 29.52 2.89 -31.07
C TYR A 49 28.13 2.61 -30.45
N LEU A 50 27.95 1.46 -29.79
CA LEU A 50 26.70 1.15 -29.07
C LEU A 50 26.58 1.98 -27.80
N ARG A 51 27.69 2.18 -27.06
CA ARG A 51 27.71 3.08 -25.91
C ARG A 51 27.42 4.52 -26.32
N ALA A 52 28.07 5.03 -27.36
CA ALA A 52 27.82 6.39 -27.86
C ALA A 52 26.39 6.59 -28.39
N THR A 53 25.78 5.55 -28.97
CA THR A 53 24.38 5.61 -29.44
C THR A 53 23.37 5.55 -28.29
N ILE A 54 23.67 4.77 -27.24
CA ILE A 54 22.84 4.72 -26.03
C ILE A 54 23.00 6.03 -25.24
N GLU A 55 24.22 6.53 -25.08
CA GLU A 55 24.50 7.82 -24.43
C GLU A 55 23.91 9.00 -25.20
N SER A 56 23.97 9.00 -26.54
CA SER A 56 23.36 10.06 -27.34
C SER A 56 21.84 10.00 -27.30
N ARG A 57 21.22 8.80 -27.27
CA ARG A 57 19.77 8.65 -27.06
C ARG A 57 19.33 8.95 -25.63
N LEU A 58 20.19 8.76 -24.63
CA LEU A 58 19.95 9.20 -23.25
C LEU A 58 20.11 10.72 -23.10
N LYS A 59 21.03 11.35 -23.83
CA LYS A 59 21.25 12.81 -23.84
C LYS A 59 20.27 13.61 -24.69
N SER A 60 19.48 12.97 -25.56
CA SER A 60 18.65 13.67 -26.56
C SER A 60 17.16 13.35 -26.48
N LYS A 61 16.63 13.15 -25.28
CA LYS A 61 15.20 13.42 -25.09
C LYS A 61 15.05 14.90 -24.73
N PRO A 62 14.64 15.79 -25.65
CA PRO A 62 14.15 17.09 -25.23
C PRO A 62 13.04 16.86 -24.21
N SER A 63 12.97 17.68 -23.17
CA SER A 63 11.86 17.73 -22.23
C SER A 63 10.58 17.99 -23.03
N VAL A 64 9.93 16.90 -23.47
CA VAL A 64 8.60 16.96 -24.02
C VAL A 64 7.74 17.35 -22.83
N ALA A 65 7.07 18.49 -22.93
CA ALA A 65 6.15 18.91 -21.89
C ALA A 65 5.21 17.73 -21.58
N PRO A 66 4.99 17.38 -20.31
CA PRO A 66 4.13 16.25 -19.96
C PRO A 66 2.72 16.53 -20.47
N GLU A 67 2.24 15.66 -21.37
CA GLU A 67 0.92 15.79 -22.00
C GLU A 67 -0.11 14.89 -21.32
N THR A 68 0.34 13.77 -20.75
CA THR A 68 -0.53 12.78 -20.11
C THR A 68 -0.33 12.74 -18.60
N ALA A 69 -1.35 12.25 -17.89
CA ALA A 69 -1.26 12.06 -16.45
C ALA A 69 -0.11 11.11 -16.03
N ALA A 70 0.24 10.14 -16.89
CA ALA A 70 1.37 9.25 -16.66
C ALA A 70 2.72 9.99 -16.75
N ASP A 71 2.86 10.92 -17.69
CA ASP A 71 4.08 11.71 -17.84
C ASP A 71 4.35 12.57 -16.59
N TYR A 72 3.31 13.16 -16.01
CA TYR A 72 3.40 13.91 -14.75
C TYR A 72 3.87 13.04 -13.57
N LEU A 73 3.48 11.76 -13.52
CA LEU A 73 3.94 10.84 -12.48
C LEU A 73 5.40 10.43 -12.64
N GLU A 74 5.92 10.43 -13.87
CA GLU A 74 7.33 10.11 -14.11
C GLU A 74 8.26 11.29 -13.78
N LEU A 75 7.73 12.52 -13.63
CA LEU A 75 8.54 13.68 -13.24
C LEU A 75 9.32 13.45 -11.94
N SER A 76 8.74 12.75 -10.96
CA SER A 76 9.41 12.47 -9.68
C SER A 76 10.61 11.51 -9.79
N ARG A 77 10.81 10.90 -10.96
CA ARG A 77 11.90 9.94 -11.25
C ARG A 77 12.93 10.51 -12.23
N GLN A 78 12.62 11.63 -12.86
CA GLN A 78 13.52 12.30 -13.78
C GLN A 78 14.59 13.08 -13.03
N ASN A 79 15.72 13.32 -13.70
CA ASN A 79 16.77 14.17 -13.16
C ASN A 79 16.24 15.62 -13.07
N PRO A 80 16.30 16.28 -11.89
CA PRO A 80 15.80 17.65 -11.74
C PRO A 80 16.40 18.66 -12.72
N ALA A 81 17.62 18.42 -13.21
CA ALA A 81 18.29 19.29 -14.17
C ALA A 81 17.56 19.35 -15.53
N ASP A 82 16.84 18.28 -15.90
CA ASP A 82 16.16 18.14 -17.20
C ASP A 82 14.71 18.67 -17.17
N LEU A 83 14.25 19.09 -15.98
CA LEU A 83 12.89 19.57 -15.74
C LEU A 83 12.80 21.09 -15.77
N SER A 84 11.67 21.63 -16.25
CA SER A 84 11.30 23.04 -16.09
C SER A 84 11.11 23.39 -14.60
N PRO A 85 11.21 24.67 -14.21
CA PRO A 85 10.97 25.09 -12.83
C PRO A 85 9.62 24.62 -12.26
N GLU A 86 8.55 24.66 -13.07
CA GLU A 86 7.20 24.25 -12.70
C GLU A 86 7.11 22.73 -12.54
N GLN A 87 7.71 21.97 -13.47
CA GLN A 87 7.78 20.52 -13.41
C GLN A 87 8.55 20.05 -12.18
N ARG A 88 9.62 20.75 -11.76
CA ARG A 88 10.36 20.45 -10.53
C ARG A 88 9.50 20.58 -9.28
N LEU A 89 8.61 21.58 -9.23
CA LEU A 89 7.70 21.76 -8.10
C LEU A 89 6.72 20.58 -8.00
N ILE A 90 6.14 20.17 -9.13
CA ILE A 90 5.25 19.02 -9.19
C ILE A 90 5.98 17.73 -8.81
N ALA A 91 7.16 17.49 -9.40
CA ALA A 91 8.01 16.34 -9.10
C ALA A 91 8.31 16.25 -7.60
N ARG A 92 8.65 17.39 -6.98
CA ARG A 92 8.93 17.47 -5.55
C ARG A 92 7.70 17.16 -4.70
N ASP A 93 6.54 17.70 -5.05
CA ASP A 93 5.31 17.47 -4.28
C ASP A 93 4.88 16.00 -4.35
N LEU A 94 4.95 15.37 -5.54
CA LEU A 94 4.69 13.94 -5.73
C LEU A 94 5.71 13.06 -4.99
N ALA A 95 7.00 13.42 -5.02
CA ALA A 95 8.04 12.70 -4.28
C ALA A 95 7.83 12.81 -2.76
N ASN A 96 7.50 14.00 -2.26
CA ASN A 96 7.25 14.24 -0.84
C ASN A 96 6.03 13.47 -0.34
N LEU A 97 4.96 13.39 -1.13
CA LEU A 97 3.79 12.59 -0.80
C LEU A 97 4.12 11.09 -0.79
N SER A 98 4.88 10.62 -1.78
CA SER A 98 5.32 9.22 -1.83
C SER A 98 6.17 8.88 -0.60
N ALA A 99 7.10 9.75 -0.21
CA ALA A 99 7.92 9.58 0.97
C ALA A 99 7.10 9.54 2.27
N GLN A 100 6.09 10.41 2.41
CA GLN A 100 5.16 10.38 3.55
C GLN A 100 4.40 9.04 3.64
N VAL A 101 3.89 8.55 2.50
CA VAL A 101 3.20 7.25 2.43
C VAL A 101 4.14 6.10 2.80
N SER A 102 5.36 6.07 2.24
CA SER A 102 6.35 5.05 2.55
C SER A 102 6.75 5.05 4.03
N GLN A 103 7.03 6.22 4.60
CA GLN A 103 7.40 6.35 6.01
C GLN A 103 6.27 5.87 6.94
N LEU A 104 5.01 6.18 6.60
CA LEU A 104 3.88 5.75 7.40
C LEU A 104 3.64 4.23 7.28
N GLN A 105 3.86 3.67 6.09
CA GLN A 105 3.83 2.22 5.88
C GLN A 105 4.92 1.50 6.68
N GLU A 106 6.14 2.04 6.73
CA GLU A 106 7.24 1.49 7.54
C GLU A 106 6.89 1.52 9.03
N ARG A 107 6.33 2.63 9.53
CA ARG A 107 5.86 2.76 10.92
C ARG A 107 4.75 1.76 11.24
N LEU A 108 3.80 1.55 10.31
CA LEU A 108 2.71 0.59 10.46
C LEU A 108 3.26 -0.83 10.57
N ASN A 109 4.18 -1.19 9.67
CA ASN A 109 4.83 -2.51 9.67
C ASN A 109 5.64 -2.74 10.95
N ALA A 110 6.37 -1.73 11.43
CA ALA A 110 7.14 -1.82 12.67
C ALA A 110 6.23 -2.01 13.90
N ALA A 111 5.13 -1.26 13.98
CA ALA A 111 4.15 -1.41 15.05
C ALA A 111 3.48 -2.79 15.02
N ALA A 112 3.10 -3.27 13.82
CA ALA A 112 2.53 -4.61 13.65
C ALA A 112 3.51 -5.71 14.06
N ALA A 113 4.79 -5.58 13.67
CA ALA A 113 5.84 -6.53 14.06
C ALA A 113 6.08 -6.56 15.57
N ALA A 114 6.05 -5.39 16.24
CA ALA A 114 6.19 -5.31 17.68
C ALA A 114 5.05 -6.04 18.41
N VAL A 115 3.80 -5.87 17.96
CA VAL A 115 2.67 -6.62 18.51
C VAL A 115 2.82 -8.12 18.24
N LYS A 116 3.16 -8.51 17.01
CA LYS A 116 3.33 -9.92 16.63
C LYS A 116 4.42 -10.64 17.43
N ALA A 117 5.49 -9.93 17.81
CA ALA A 117 6.56 -10.47 18.64
C ALA A 117 6.10 -10.74 20.09
N GLU A 118 5.11 -10.00 20.57
CA GLU A 118 4.59 -10.10 21.94
C GLU A 118 3.42 -11.09 22.06
N LEU A 119 2.66 -11.35 20.97
CA LEU A 119 1.53 -12.29 20.97
C LEU A 119 1.84 -13.69 21.56
N PRO A 120 3.00 -14.33 21.29
CA PRO A 120 3.31 -15.61 21.90
C PRO A 120 3.37 -15.57 23.43
N ARG A 121 3.71 -14.41 24.02
CA ARG A 121 3.77 -14.22 25.49
C ARG A 121 2.39 -14.25 26.15
N LEU A 122 1.31 -14.10 25.38
CA LEU A 122 -0.05 -14.27 25.89
C LEU A 122 -0.39 -15.72 26.25
N ASN A 123 0.42 -16.68 25.80
CA ASN A 123 0.22 -18.11 26.08
C ASN A 123 1.28 -18.65 27.05
N THR A 124 1.86 -17.79 27.90
CA THR A 124 2.85 -18.18 28.92
C THR A 124 2.29 -17.90 30.32
N ALA A 125 2.96 -18.43 31.35
CA ALA A 125 2.61 -18.14 32.75
C ALA A 125 2.73 -16.63 33.10
N GLU A 126 3.39 -15.84 32.27
CA GLU A 126 3.56 -14.39 32.43
C GLU A 126 2.50 -13.57 31.66
N ALA A 127 1.45 -14.23 31.11
CA ALA A 127 0.47 -13.59 30.24
C ALA A 127 -0.09 -12.28 30.82
N LEU A 128 -0.50 -12.26 32.09
CA LEU A 128 -1.03 -11.06 32.75
C LEU A 128 -0.04 -9.89 32.74
N ALA A 129 1.25 -10.15 32.98
CA ALA A 129 2.29 -9.11 32.92
C ALA A 129 2.62 -8.68 31.47
N ALA A 130 2.40 -9.57 30.49
CA ALA A 130 2.59 -9.26 29.08
C ALA A 130 1.50 -8.31 28.54
N TYR A 131 0.28 -8.33 29.11
CA TYR A 131 -0.83 -7.49 28.65
C TYR A 131 -0.59 -5.99 28.85
N ASP A 132 0.10 -5.57 29.92
CA ASP A 132 0.47 -4.16 30.11
C ASP A 132 1.37 -3.65 28.97
N ARG A 133 2.37 -4.46 28.58
CA ARG A 133 3.26 -4.11 27.46
C ARG A 133 2.53 -4.15 26.12
N LEU A 134 1.62 -5.12 25.94
CA LEU A 134 0.80 -5.23 24.73
C LEU A 134 -0.17 -4.08 24.58
N LYS A 135 -0.72 -3.54 25.68
CA LYS A 135 -1.58 -2.34 25.67
C LYS A 135 -0.88 -1.16 24.98
N ASP A 136 0.38 -0.89 25.36
CA ASP A 136 1.16 0.18 24.75
C ASP A 136 1.42 -0.04 23.26
N GLN A 137 1.73 -1.28 22.87
CA GLN A 137 1.99 -1.63 21.47
C GLN A 137 0.71 -1.60 20.63
N ALA A 138 -0.41 -2.09 21.17
CA ALA A 138 -1.73 -2.06 20.55
C ALA A 138 -2.19 -0.61 20.34
N THR A 139 -2.01 0.26 21.33
CA THR A 139 -2.33 1.69 21.24
C THR A 139 -1.54 2.37 20.11
N LYS A 140 -0.22 2.09 20.02
CA LYS A 140 0.63 2.58 18.93
C LYS A 140 0.14 2.07 17.58
N LEU A 141 -0.21 0.79 17.47
CA LEU A 141 -0.69 0.18 16.24
C LEU A 141 -2.04 0.76 15.79
N VAL A 142 -3.03 0.91 16.68
CA VAL A 142 -4.31 1.58 16.39
C VAL A 142 -4.06 2.99 15.87
N THR A 143 -3.19 3.75 16.55
CA THR A 143 -2.87 5.14 16.17
C THR A 143 -2.27 5.21 14.77
N VAL A 144 -1.25 4.38 14.48
CA VAL A 144 -0.56 4.41 13.19
C VAL A 144 -1.44 3.87 12.06
N ALA A 145 -2.25 2.84 12.32
CA ALA A 145 -3.22 2.32 11.36
C ALA A 145 -4.31 3.35 11.02
N GLY A 146 -4.80 4.07 12.03
CA GLY A 146 -5.73 5.19 11.83
C GLY A 146 -5.11 6.34 11.03
N GLN A 147 -3.84 6.66 11.27
CA GLN A 147 -3.09 7.64 10.45
C GLN A 147 -2.98 7.18 8.99
N GLN A 148 -2.68 5.90 8.74
CA GLN A 148 -2.56 5.35 7.38
C GLN A 148 -3.90 5.42 6.63
N LYS A 149 -4.99 5.04 7.30
CA LYS A 149 -6.34 5.14 6.75
C LYS A 149 -6.69 6.59 6.40
N ALA A 150 -6.51 7.52 7.34
CA ALA A 150 -6.80 8.93 7.13
C ALA A 150 -5.96 9.56 6.01
N LEU A 151 -4.69 9.14 5.87
CA LEU A 151 -3.82 9.58 4.77
C LEU A 151 -4.39 9.17 3.41
N PHE A 152 -4.78 7.90 3.26
CA PHE A 152 -5.28 7.38 1.99
C PHE A 152 -6.70 7.83 1.64
N ASP A 153 -7.60 7.96 2.63
CA ASP A 153 -8.98 8.43 2.42
C ASP A 153 -9.01 9.81 1.75
N GLY A 154 -8.02 10.68 2.00
CA GLY A 154 -7.89 12.01 1.40
C GLY A 154 -6.77 12.16 0.37
N LEU A 155 -6.04 11.10 0.03
CA LEU A 155 -4.81 11.20 -0.76
C LEU A 155 -5.07 11.73 -2.17
N ALA A 156 -6.09 11.20 -2.84
CA ALA A 156 -6.43 11.59 -4.20
C ALA A 156 -6.81 13.09 -4.26
N ASP A 157 -7.66 13.55 -3.34
CA ASP A 157 -8.08 14.94 -3.28
C ASP A 157 -6.90 15.87 -2.97
N ARG A 158 -6.03 15.47 -2.03
CA ARG A 158 -4.84 16.25 -1.67
C ARG A 158 -3.86 16.37 -2.84
N VAL A 159 -3.60 15.27 -3.55
CA VAL A 159 -2.76 15.29 -4.76
C VAL A 159 -3.38 16.20 -5.81
N ALA A 160 -4.68 16.03 -6.10
CA ALA A 160 -5.37 16.83 -7.10
C ALA A 160 -5.37 18.33 -6.76
N GLN A 161 -5.60 18.69 -5.49
CA GLN A 161 -5.53 20.08 -5.03
C GLN A 161 -4.11 20.65 -5.15
N GLN A 162 -3.09 19.93 -4.70
CA GLN A 162 -1.71 20.38 -4.84
C GLN A 162 -1.34 20.62 -6.31
N LEU A 163 -1.70 19.71 -7.20
CA LEU A 163 -1.43 19.85 -8.64
C LEU A 163 -2.18 21.03 -9.27
N GLN A 164 -3.42 21.29 -8.86
CA GLN A 164 -4.18 22.47 -9.30
C GLN A 164 -3.50 23.78 -8.87
N THR A 165 -2.96 23.84 -7.65
CA THR A 165 -2.17 25.02 -7.22
C THR A 165 -0.87 25.19 -8.01
N ARG A 166 -0.40 24.16 -8.73
CA ARG A 166 0.72 24.20 -9.67
C ARG A 166 0.31 24.54 -11.10
N GLY A 167 -0.95 24.88 -11.33
CA GLY A 167 -1.47 25.30 -12.63
C GLY A 167 -1.97 24.17 -13.52
N LEU A 168 -2.08 22.93 -13.02
CA LEU A 168 -2.75 21.86 -13.76
C LEU A 168 -4.25 22.11 -13.81
N SER A 169 -4.89 21.77 -14.93
CA SER A 169 -6.34 21.77 -15.01
C SER A 169 -6.93 20.77 -14.01
N ALA A 170 -8.14 21.05 -13.52
CA ALA A 170 -8.81 20.20 -12.54
C ALA A 170 -8.94 18.74 -13.04
N ASP A 171 -9.24 18.55 -14.32
CA ASP A 171 -9.40 17.22 -14.91
C ASP A 171 -8.07 16.45 -14.99
N LEU A 172 -6.99 17.11 -15.41
CA LEU A 172 -5.68 16.49 -15.49
C LEU A 172 -5.13 16.18 -14.10
N ALA A 173 -5.28 17.10 -13.14
CA ALA A 173 -4.89 16.90 -11.76
C ALA A 173 -5.59 15.71 -11.11
N ARG A 174 -6.90 15.53 -11.36
CA ARG A 174 -7.65 14.34 -10.92
C ARG A 174 -7.12 13.04 -11.55
N GLN A 175 -6.83 13.05 -12.85
CA GLN A 175 -6.27 11.87 -13.52
C GLN A 175 -4.90 11.48 -12.95
N VAL A 176 -4.02 12.46 -12.72
CA VAL A 176 -2.71 12.23 -12.07
C VAL A 176 -2.91 11.68 -10.65
N ALA A 177 -3.84 12.25 -9.87
CA ALA A 177 -4.12 11.80 -8.52
C ALA A 177 -4.64 10.35 -8.45
N MET A 178 -5.55 9.96 -9.35
CA MET A 178 -6.04 8.58 -9.43
C MET A 178 -4.92 7.61 -9.78
N LEU A 179 -4.11 7.92 -10.79
CA LEU A 179 -2.97 7.09 -11.17
C LEU A 179 -1.91 7.03 -10.06
N PHE A 180 -1.70 8.13 -9.32
CA PHE A 180 -0.82 8.16 -8.16
C PHE A 180 -1.28 7.18 -7.07
N CYS A 181 -2.57 7.21 -6.72
CA CYS A 181 -3.15 6.30 -5.72
C CYS A 181 -3.10 4.84 -6.19
N GLN A 182 -3.38 4.58 -7.47
CA GLN A 182 -3.24 3.25 -8.07
C GLN A 182 -1.81 2.74 -8.00
N ARG A 183 -0.82 3.58 -8.32
CA ARG A 183 0.61 3.21 -8.27
C ARG A 183 1.07 2.84 -6.86
N LEU A 184 0.45 3.45 -5.84
CA LEU A 184 0.72 3.15 -4.44
C LEU A 184 -0.08 1.97 -3.90
N ASN A 185 -0.93 1.34 -4.71
CA ASN A 185 -1.88 0.31 -4.27
C ASN A 185 -2.71 0.77 -3.06
N ALA A 186 -3.21 2.01 -3.11
CA ALA A 186 -3.90 2.65 -1.99
C ALA A 186 -5.04 1.81 -1.39
N GLU A 187 -5.85 1.15 -2.23
CA GLU A 187 -6.95 0.29 -1.79
C GLU A 187 -6.46 -0.88 -0.91
N THR A 188 -5.42 -1.58 -1.36
CA THR A 188 -4.77 -2.65 -0.59
C THR A 188 -4.16 -2.13 0.70
N ALA A 189 -3.52 -0.96 0.66
CA ALA A 189 -2.91 -0.38 1.84
C ALA A 189 -3.95 0.06 2.89
N VAL A 190 -5.11 0.58 2.45
CA VAL A 190 -6.25 0.91 3.32
C VAL A 190 -6.85 -0.36 3.93
N ASP A 191 -7.13 -1.38 3.13
CA ASP A 191 -7.68 -2.65 3.62
C ASP A 191 -6.76 -3.29 4.68
N HIS A 192 -5.45 -3.29 4.42
CA HIS A 192 -4.46 -3.75 5.38
C HIS A 192 -4.46 -2.91 6.67
N ALA A 193 -4.49 -1.58 6.56
CA ALA A 193 -4.57 -0.70 7.73
C ALA A 193 -5.84 -0.93 8.54
N VAL A 194 -6.99 -1.14 7.90
CA VAL A 194 -8.28 -1.43 8.56
C VAL A 194 -8.21 -2.75 9.32
N LYS A 195 -7.63 -3.80 8.73
CA LYS A 195 -7.44 -5.10 9.39
C LYS A 195 -6.54 -4.98 10.61
N LEU A 196 -5.40 -4.31 10.48
CA LEU A 196 -4.49 -4.05 11.60
C LEU A 196 -5.14 -3.21 12.69
N GLN A 197 -5.92 -2.18 12.32
CA GLN A 197 -6.64 -1.36 13.28
C GLN A 197 -7.66 -2.17 14.07
N ARG A 198 -8.45 -3.02 13.38
CA ARG A 198 -9.44 -3.89 14.04
C ARG A 198 -8.77 -4.83 15.03
N PHE A 199 -7.73 -5.53 14.60
CA PHE A 199 -6.97 -6.43 15.46
C PHE A 199 -6.38 -5.71 16.68
N ALA A 200 -5.74 -4.55 16.45
CA ALA A 200 -5.15 -3.78 17.53
C ALA A 200 -6.21 -3.24 18.51
N SER A 201 -7.41 -2.91 18.01
CA SER A 201 -8.53 -2.47 18.86
C SER A 201 -9.05 -3.60 19.75
N GLU A 202 -9.20 -4.81 19.21
CA GLU A 202 -9.60 -5.98 20.02
C GLU A 202 -8.53 -6.36 21.04
N LEU A 203 -7.25 -6.27 20.65
CA LEU A 203 -6.13 -6.51 21.56
C LEU A 203 -6.12 -5.48 22.69
N LEU A 204 -6.34 -4.20 22.36
CA LEU A 204 -6.41 -3.13 23.34
C LEU A 204 -7.58 -3.34 24.31
N ALA A 205 -8.77 -3.63 23.81
CA ALA A 205 -9.94 -3.91 24.65
C ALA A 205 -9.71 -5.11 25.58
N THR A 206 -9.05 -6.16 25.08
CA THR A 206 -8.66 -7.31 25.92
C THR A 206 -7.68 -6.89 27.02
N ALA A 207 -6.66 -6.08 26.67
CA ALA A 207 -5.67 -5.61 27.63
C ALA A 207 -6.27 -4.65 28.68
N GLU A 208 -7.21 -3.80 28.28
CA GLU A 208 -7.93 -2.87 29.17
C GLU A 208 -8.79 -3.63 30.18
N LEU A 209 -9.57 -4.61 29.71
CA LEU A 209 -10.37 -5.47 30.59
C LEU A 209 -9.51 -6.15 31.67
N LEU A 210 -8.32 -6.63 31.30
CA LEU A 210 -7.39 -7.26 32.24
C LEU A 210 -6.78 -6.25 33.22
N ALA A 211 -6.50 -5.03 32.76
CA ALA A 211 -5.87 -3.98 33.56
C ALA A 211 -6.84 -3.29 34.53
N GLU A 212 -8.14 -3.23 34.22
CA GLU A 212 -9.16 -2.58 35.05
C GLU A 212 -9.52 -3.39 36.31
N THR A 213 -9.40 -4.72 36.25
CA THR A 213 -9.74 -5.62 37.36
C THR A 213 -8.60 -6.59 37.71
N PRO A 214 -7.39 -6.10 38.05
CA PRO A 214 -6.19 -6.93 38.15
C PRO A 214 -6.25 -8.02 39.23
N GLY A 215 -7.08 -7.83 40.26
CA GLY A 215 -7.28 -8.82 41.33
C GLY A 215 -8.24 -9.96 40.97
N GLU A 216 -8.99 -9.82 39.88
CA GLU A 216 -10.02 -10.78 39.45
C GLU A 216 -9.48 -11.82 38.47
N TRP A 217 -8.25 -11.67 38.00
CA TRP A 217 -7.65 -12.53 36.98
C TRP A 217 -6.60 -13.46 37.55
N SER A 218 -6.58 -14.69 37.05
CA SER A 218 -5.55 -15.68 37.32
C SER A 218 -5.10 -16.32 36.02
N ALA A 219 -3.81 -16.59 35.89
CA ALA A 219 -3.25 -17.32 34.76
C ALA A 219 -2.89 -18.75 35.19
N SER A 220 -3.30 -19.73 34.39
CA SER A 220 -2.86 -21.12 34.55
C SER A 220 -1.36 -21.25 34.19
N PRO A 221 -0.69 -22.35 34.57
CA PRO A 221 0.67 -22.64 34.11
C PRO A 221 0.83 -22.69 32.58
N THR A 222 -0.26 -22.89 31.84
CA THR A 222 -0.30 -22.90 30.37
C THR A 222 -0.65 -21.54 29.77
N GLY A 223 -0.75 -20.49 30.59
CA GLY A 223 -1.07 -19.12 30.16
C GLY A 223 -2.55 -18.87 29.87
N GLN A 224 -3.45 -19.80 30.23
CA GLN A 224 -4.88 -19.54 30.13
C GLN A 224 -5.31 -18.60 31.25
N ILE A 225 -5.88 -17.46 30.89
CA ILE A 225 -6.41 -16.48 31.83
C ILE A 225 -7.87 -16.83 32.14
N HIS A 226 -8.19 -16.77 33.43
CA HIS A 226 -9.52 -17.01 33.97
C HIS A 226 -9.87 -16.00 35.07
N SER A 227 -11.14 -15.62 35.15
CA SER A 227 -11.72 -14.89 36.26
C SER A 227 -12.65 -15.75 37.11
N LYS A 228 -12.77 -15.41 38.40
CA LYS A 228 -13.79 -15.96 39.29
C LYS A 228 -15.15 -15.28 39.09
N ASP A 229 -15.17 -14.09 38.51
CA ASP A 229 -16.41 -13.42 38.11
C ASP A 229 -16.88 -13.96 36.75
N PRO A 230 -18.04 -14.64 36.69
CA PRO A 230 -18.57 -15.19 35.45
C PRO A 230 -18.81 -14.14 34.36
N LYS A 231 -19.08 -12.87 34.72
CA LYS A 231 -19.30 -11.80 33.75
C LYS A 231 -17.99 -11.41 33.08
N LEU A 232 -16.94 -11.18 33.86
CA LEU A 232 -15.61 -10.86 33.35
C LEU A 232 -15.08 -12.01 32.49
N GLU A 233 -15.25 -13.26 32.93
CA GLU A 233 -14.84 -14.44 32.15
C GLU A 233 -15.54 -14.50 30.78
N GLN A 234 -16.85 -14.18 30.74
CA GLN A 234 -17.60 -14.12 29.50
C GLN A 234 -17.08 -13.01 28.57
N GLU A 235 -16.92 -11.79 29.09
CA GLU A 235 -16.43 -10.65 28.31
C GLU A 235 -15.03 -10.92 27.74
N TYR A 236 -14.12 -11.49 28.56
CA TYR A 236 -12.78 -11.87 28.12
C TYR A 236 -12.82 -12.94 27.02
N THR A 237 -13.69 -13.95 27.16
CA THR A 237 -13.87 -14.99 26.14
C THR A 237 -14.35 -14.41 24.81
N GLU A 238 -15.31 -13.47 24.85
CA GLU A 238 -15.81 -12.79 23.67
C GLU A 238 -14.72 -11.95 22.99
N HIS A 239 -13.97 -11.15 23.76
CA HIS A 239 -12.84 -10.38 23.23
C HIS A 239 -11.76 -11.27 22.63
N ARG A 240 -11.42 -12.38 23.28
CA ARG A 240 -10.43 -13.34 22.78
C ARG A 240 -10.89 -14.01 21.48
N ALA A 241 -12.17 -14.32 21.34
CA ALA A 241 -12.73 -14.85 20.11
C ALA A 241 -12.65 -13.83 18.96
N ARG A 242 -13.02 -12.56 19.22
CA ARG A 242 -12.90 -11.47 18.24
C ARG A 242 -11.44 -11.20 17.85
N LEU A 243 -10.52 -11.21 18.81
CA LEU A 243 -9.09 -11.06 18.58
C LEU A 243 -8.53 -12.20 17.72
N THR A 244 -8.95 -13.44 17.97
CA THR A 244 -8.53 -14.61 17.19
C THR A 244 -8.98 -14.48 15.74
N GLU A 245 -10.23 -14.08 15.51
CA GLU A 245 -10.75 -13.85 14.16
C GLU A 245 -10.03 -12.68 13.46
N ALA A 246 -9.80 -11.58 14.17
CA ALA A 246 -9.06 -10.44 13.61
C ALA A 246 -7.61 -10.81 13.26
N ASN A 247 -6.95 -11.63 14.07
CA ASN A 247 -5.59 -12.13 13.79
C ASN A 247 -5.57 -13.03 12.55
N ARG A 248 -6.60 -13.87 12.36
CA ARG A 248 -6.75 -14.70 11.15
C ARG A 248 -6.84 -13.86 9.89
N LEU A 249 -7.63 -12.78 9.92
CA LEU A 249 -7.78 -11.85 8.79
C LEU A 249 -6.48 -11.12 8.41
N ILE A 250 -5.53 -11.00 9.34
CA ILE A 250 -4.18 -10.46 9.06
C ILE A 250 -3.26 -11.55 8.50
N GLY A 251 -3.37 -12.80 8.97
CA GLY A 251 -2.51 -13.91 8.55
C GLY A 251 -2.71 -14.39 7.11
N ASP A 252 -3.82 -14.03 6.47
CA ASP A 252 -4.12 -14.32 5.07
C ASP A 252 -3.43 -13.33 4.08
N TRP A 253 -2.49 -12.51 4.54
CA TRP A 253 -1.69 -11.52 3.79
C TRP A 253 -0.19 -11.73 3.98
#